data_AF-A0A9P9AE20-F1
#
_entry.id   AF-A0A9P9AE20-F1
#
_cell.length_a   1.000
_cell.length_b   1.000
_cell.length_c   1.000
_cell.angle_alpha   90.00
_cell.angle_beta   90.00
_cell.angle_gamma   90.00
#
_symmetry.space_group_name_H-M   'P 1'
#
loop_
_entity.id
_entity.type
_entity.pdbx_description
1 polymer ?
#
loop_
_entity_poly.entity_id
_entity_poly.type
_entity_poly.pdbx_seq_one_letter_code
_entity_poly.pdbx_strand_id
1 'polypeptide(L)'
;MAVISFFLRVAIFNLLMACSTSVHASPAIIVPWNITADQREDLTIKQRIDANSDLRKKFSFYRVYLALEPPGWGTGPVCWLAYKESLDTTQVNITIPADVAPDKSRIRISTSLFKNGASRGNGYSYSSRTTLLGANGTWSQRELDGWVISDENRVSCWALGCARRCHEYYYTGGKTQSSDGSSDGKADNCVNQCVKDLNPQGVGSSITMPMLGVLAASIVVGLSHVVL
;
A
#
# COMPACT_ATOMS: atom_id res chain seq x y z
N MET A 1 62.35 18.64 33.40
CA MET A 1 60.88 18.77 33.32
C MET A 1 60.47 18.84 31.85
N ALA A 2 60.12 17.71 31.21
CA ALA A 2 59.42 17.67 29.90
C ALA A 2 59.26 16.22 29.40
N VAL A 3 58.58 15.33 30.15
CA VAL A 3 58.32 13.95 29.67
C VAL A 3 56.86 13.52 29.90
N ILE A 4 55.99 14.42 30.37
CA ILE A 4 54.60 14.09 30.72
C ILE A 4 53.63 14.34 29.53
N SER A 5 54.09 14.88 28.40
CA SER A 5 53.19 15.34 27.33
C SER A 5 52.91 14.33 26.21
N PHE A 6 53.52 13.14 26.21
CA PHE A 6 53.37 12.18 25.10
C PHE A 6 52.42 11.02 25.39
N PHE A 7 52.21 10.64 26.65
CA PHE A 7 51.35 9.51 26.99
C PHE A 7 49.85 9.84 27.01
N LEU A 8 49.46 11.11 27.09
CA LEU A 8 48.05 11.51 27.07
C LEU A 8 47.42 11.55 25.66
N ARG A 9 48.22 11.53 24.59
CA ARG A 9 47.69 11.60 23.21
C ARG A 9 47.33 10.25 22.60
N VAL A 10 47.74 9.14 23.22
CA VAL A 10 47.45 7.78 22.72
C VAL A 10 46.17 7.19 23.32
N ALA A 11 45.65 7.76 24.41
CA ALA A 11 44.44 7.27 25.06
C ALA A 11 43.11 7.83 24.49
N ILE A 12 43.15 8.85 23.62
CA ILE A 12 41.94 9.48 23.07
C ILE A 12 41.53 8.90 21.70
N PHE A 13 42.41 8.15 21.05
CA PHE A 13 42.14 7.59 19.71
C PHE A 13 41.50 6.19 19.69
N ASN A 14 41.08 5.65 20.83
CA ASN A 14 40.43 4.33 20.92
C ASN A 14 38.93 4.39 21.29
N LEU A 15 38.30 5.58 21.33
CA LEU A 15 36.92 5.74 21.79
C LEU A 15 35.91 6.11 20.69
N LEU A 16 36.18 5.77 19.42
CA LEU A 16 35.25 6.00 18.30
C LEU A 16 35.05 4.77 17.40
N MET A 17 35.29 3.55 17.91
CA MET A 17 34.54 2.37 17.44
C MET A 17 33.16 2.36 18.10
N ALA A 18 32.39 3.43 17.87
CA ALA A 18 30.95 3.33 18.03
C ALA A 18 30.51 2.31 16.97
N CYS A 19 30.08 1.14 17.45
CA CYS A 19 29.43 0.11 16.66
C CYS A 19 28.49 0.78 15.66
N SER A 20 28.90 0.80 14.40
CA SER A 20 28.00 1.04 13.29
C SER A 20 27.12 -0.20 13.19
N THR A 21 26.18 -0.36 14.12
CA THR A 21 25.08 -1.29 13.92
C THR A 21 24.33 -0.74 12.74
N SER A 22 24.59 -1.32 11.57
CA SER A 22 23.83 -1.07 10.35
C SER A 22 22.38 -1.43 10.67
N VAL A 23 21.60 -0.46 11.15
CA VAL A 23 20.16 -0.63 11.32
C VAL A 23 19.57 -0.58 9.91
N HIS A 24 19.72 -1.67 9.17
CA HIS A 24 18.99 -1.88 7.91
C HIS A 24 17.54 -2.22 8.26
N ALA A 25 16.78 -1.22 8.71
CA ALA A 25 15.40 -1.37 9.18
C ALA A 25 14.36 -1.51 8.06
N SER A 26 14.76 -1.50 6.78
CA SER A 26 13.81 -1.73 5.70
C SER A 26 13.63 -3.23 5.45
N PRO A 27 12.38 -3.75 5.45
CA PRO A 27 12.09 -5.13 5.09
C PRO A 27 12.63 -5.43 3.69
N ALA A 28 13.06 -6.67 3.49
CA ALA A 28 13.37 -7.15 2.14
C ALA A 28 12.07 -7.65 1.51
N ILE A 29 11.53 -6.88 0.56
CA ILE A 29 10.35 -7.21 -0.23
C ILE A 29 10.84 -7.63 -1.61
N ILE A 30 10.81 -8.93 -1.89
CA ILE A 30 11.29 -9.50 -3.15
C ILE A 30 10.08 -9.71 -4.06
N VAL A 31 10.13 -9.05 -5.21
CA VAL A 31 9.07 -9.09 -6.23
C VAL A 31 9.65 -9.56 -7.56
N PRO A 32 8.87 -10.28 -8.40
CA PRO A 32 9.30 -10.59 -9.75
C PRO A 32 9.45 -9.31 -10.59
N TRP A 33 10.19 -9.40 -11.69
CA TRP A 33 10.42 -8.27 -12.59
C TRP A 33 9.14 -7.77 -13.27
N ASN A 34 8.19 -8.67 -13.50
CA ASN A 34 6.84 -8.38 -13.96
C ASN A 34 5.84 -9.08 -13.05
N ILE A 35 4.69 -8.46 -12.83
CA ILE A 35 3.52 -9.08 -12.21
C ILE A 35 2.39 -9.03 -13.24
N THR A 36 1.71 -10.15 -13.45
CA THR A 36 0.53 -10.18 -14.32
C THR A 36 -0.73 -9.94 -13.49
N ALA A 37 -1.58 -9.01 -13.93
CA ALA A 37 -2.85 -8.76 -13.29
C ALA A 37 -3.76 -10.00 -13.30
N ASP A 38 -4.63 -10.09 -12.31
CA ASP A 38 -5.53 -11.22 -12.03
C ASP A 38 -4.83 -12.58 -11.83
N GLN A 39 -3.50 -12.62 -11.83
CA GLN A 39 -2.73 -13.82 -11.49
C GLN A 39 -2.32 -13.79 -10.02
N ARG A 40 -2.27 -14.99 -9.44
CA ARG A 40 -1.78 -15.19 -8.08
C ARG A 40 -0.26 -15.15 -8.10
N GLU A 41 0.32 -14.28 -7.28
CA GLU A 41 1.75 -14.12 -7.11
C GLU A 41 2.14 -14.40 -5.67
N ASP A 42 3.23 -15.14 -5.48
CA ASP A 42 3.78 -15.45 -4.16
C ASP A 42 4.97 -14.52 -3.88
N LEU A 43 4.75 -13.55 -2.98
CA LEU A 43 5.77 -12.59 -2.60
C LEU A 43 6.58 -13.07 -1.41
N THR A 44 7.90 -12.92 -1.50
CA THR A 44 8.76 -13.11 -0.34
C THR A 44 8.98 -11.78 0.39
N ILE A 45 8.46 -11.69 1.62
CA ILE A 45 8.54 -10.51 2.48
C ILE A 45 9.28 -10.88 3.76
N LYS A 46 10.51 -10.39 3.93
CA LYS A 46 11.28 -10.59 5.16
C LYS A 46 11.26 -9.32 5.99
N GLN A 47 10.39 -9.29 6.99
CA GLN A 47 10.41 -8.24 8.01
C GLN A 47 11.74 -8.35 8.77
N ARG A 48 12.61 -7.35 8.64
CA ARG A 48 13.92 -7.32 9.32
C ARG A 48 13.75 -6.87 10.78
N ILE A 49 12.94 -7.63 11.52
CA ILE A 49 12.63 -7.39 12.92
C ILE A 49 13.03 -8.63 13.71
N ASP A 50 14.14 -8.54 14.44
CA ASP A 50 14.60 -9.65 15.28
C ASP A 50 13.53 -10.00 16.33
N ALA A 51 13.38 -11.30 16.59
CA ALA A 51 12.37 -11.82 17.53
C ALA A 51 12.47 -11.19 18.92
N ASN A 52 13.68 -10.83 19.36
CA ASN A 52 13.94 -10.25 20.68
C ASN A 52 14.05 -8.71 20.67
N SER A 53 13.83 -8.06 19.53
CA SER A 53 13.95 -6.60 19.42
C SER A 53 12.79 -5.88 20.10
N ASP A 54 13.04 -4.65 20.59
CA ASP A 54 11.97 -3.80 21.12
C ASP A 54 10.95 -3.38 20.05
N LEU A 55 11.32 -3.43 18.77
CA LEU A 55 10.38 -3.23 17.66
C LEU A 55 9.36 -4.36 17.60
N ARG A 56 9.77 -5.61 17.87
CA ARG A 56 8.87 -6.77 17.93
C ARG A 56 7.81 -6.64 19.00
N LYS A 57 8.15 -6.00 20.14
CA LYS A 57 7.18 -5.72 21.22
C LYS A 57 6.19 -4.60 20.85
N LYS A 58 6.58 -3.72 19.93
CA LYS A 58 5.79 -2.55 19.52
C LYS A 58 4.79 -2.88 18.42
N PHE A 59 5.10 -3.81 17.52
CA PHE A 59 4.26 -4.16 16.38
C PHE A 59 3.73 -5.58 16.50
N SER A 60 2.56 -5.83 15.92
CA SER A 60 1.85 -7.10 16.04
C SER A 60 1.61 -7.78 14.69
N PHE A 61 1.54 -7.00 13.62
CA PHE A 61 1.32 -7.49 12.27
C PHE A 61 1.87 -6.49 11.25
N TYR A 62 1.95 -6.90 10.00
CA TYR A 62 2.17 -5.99 8.88
C TYR A 62 1.02 -6.09 7.87
N ARG A 63 0.86 -5.03 7.08
CA ARG A 63 -0.07 -4.98 5.95
C ARG A 63 0.73 -4.85 4.66
N VAL A 64 0.25 -5.47 3.59
CA VAL A 64 0.83 -5.39 2.24
C VAL A 64 -0.07 -4.53 1.37
N TYR A 65 0.53 -3.62 0.62
CA TYR A 65 -0.17 -2.66 -0.24
C TYR A 65 0.39 -2.68 -1.66
N LEU A 66 -0.48 -2.31 -2.59
CA LEU A 66 -0.07 -1.85 -3.90
C LEU A 66 0.29 -0.37 -3.81
N ALA A 67 1.50 -0.02 -4.25
CA ALA A 67 1.92 1.35 -4.43
C ALA A 67 1.98 1.69 -5.91
N LEU A 68 1.29 2.76 -6.28
CA LEU A 68 1.23 3.28 -7.64
C LEU A 68 2.01 4.59 -7.75
N GLU A 69 2.39 4.92 -8.98
CA GLU A 69 3.02 6.20 -9.34
C GLU A 69 2.20 6.81 -10.49
N PRO A 70 0.98 7.33 -10.22
CA PRO A 70 0.19 8.02 -11.24
C PRO A 70 0.98 9.23 -11.79
N PRO A 71 0.76 9.61 -13.07
CA PRO A 71 1.38 10.79 -13.64
C PRO A 71 1.15 12.04 -12.78
N GLY A 72 2.20 12.81 -12.52
CA GLY A 72 2.12 14.06 -11.75
C GLY A 72 2.33 13.92 -10.23
N TRP A 73 2.62 12.72 -9.72
CA TRP A 73 2.79 12.45 -8.29
C TRP A 73 3.98 11.59 -7.93
N GLY A 74 4.32 11.61 -6.63
CA GLY A 74 5.23 10.64 -6.04
C GLY A 74 4.56 9.28 -5.82
N THR A 75 5.37 8.22 -5.75
CA THR A 75 4.91 6.86 -5.44
C THR A 75 4.29 6.79 -4.04
N GLY A 76 3.12 6.16 -3.91
CA GLY A 76 2.50 5.91 -2.61
C GLY A 76 1.56 4.70 -2.61
N PRO A 77 1.30 4.08 -1.44
CA PRO A 77 0.28 3.04 -1.31
C PRO A 77 -1.10 3.60 -1.63
N VAL A 78 -1.90 2.85 -2.38
CA VAL A 78 -3.25 3.28 -2.79
C VAL A 78 -4.34 2.32 -2.32
N CYS A 79 -4.00 1.04 -2.16
CA CYS A 79 -4.92 0.00 -1.71
C CYS A 79 -4.16 -1.13 -1.05
N TRP A 80 -4.83 -1.88 -0.17
CA TRP A 80 -4.24 -3.05 0.46
C TRP A 80 -4.45 -4.31 -0.39
N LEU A 81 -3.41 -5.15 -0.44
CA LEU A 81 -3.40 -6.47 -1.09
C LEU A 81 -3.58 -7.60 -0.08
N ALA A 82 -2.95 -7.47 1.09
CA ALA A 82 -3.12 -8.38 2.22
C ALA A 82 -3.27 -7.55 3.49
N TYR A 83 -4.42 -7.67 4.17
CA TYR A 83 -4.84 -6.73 5.21
C TYR A 83 -4.07 -6.89 6.53
N LYS A 84 -3.73 -8.13 6.91
CA LYS A 84 -3.11 -8.45 8.19
C LYS A 84 -2.31 -9.75 8.08
N GLU A 85 -0.99 -9.62 8.08
CA GLU A 85 -0.05 -10.74 8.07
C GLU A 85 0.77 -10.77 9.36
N SER A 86 1.03 -11.97 9.89
CA SER A 86 1.91 -12.14 11.05
C SER A 86 3.31 -11.64 10.71
N LEU A 87 4.02 -11.06 11.69
CA LEU A 87 5.42 -10.65 11.50
C LEU A 87 6.37 -11.82 11.16
N ASP A 88 5.95 -13.07 11.38
CA ASP A 88 6.67 -14.29 11.00
C ASP A 88 6.32 -14.81 9.59
N THR A 89 5.23 -14.32 9.00
CA THR A 89 4.83 -14.70 7.65
C THR A 89 5.85 -14.12 6.67
N THR A 90 6.54 -14.98 5.93
CA THR A 90 7.53 -14.56 4.93
C THR A 90 7.11 -14.78 3.49
N GLN A 91 6.08 -15.59 3.26
CA GLN A 91 5.47 -15.77 1.95
C GLN A 91 4.03 -15.23 2.02
N VAL A 92 3.70 -14.29 1.15
CA VAL A 92 2.37 -13.69 1.08
C VAL A 92 1.86 -13.81 -0.33
N ASN A 93 0.73 -14.48 -0.48
CA ASN A 93 0.09 -14.67 -1.76
C ASN A 93 -0.82 -13.47 -2.03
N ILE A 94 -0.61 -12.81 -3.17
CA ILE A 94 -1.39 -11.65 -3.59
C ILE A 94 -2.00 -11.89 -4.96
N THR A 95 -3.03 -11.11 -5.27
CA THR A 95 -3.56 -10.94 -6.62
C THR A 95 -3.78 -9.46 -6.81
N ILE A 96 -3.28 -8.91 -7.92
CA ILE A 96 -3.48 -7.51 -8.29
C ILE A 96 -4.59 -7.49 -9.34
N PRO A 97 -5.78 -6.95 -9.04
CA PRO A 97 -6.88 -6.90 -10.00
C PRO A 97 -6.52 -6.09 -11.25
N ALA A 98 -7.01 -6.48 -12.43
CA ALA A 98 -6.69 -5.78 -13.68
C ALA A 98 -7.15 -4.31 -13.72
N ASP A 99 -8.17 -3.92 -12.96
CA ASP A 99 -8.75 -2.57 -13.00
C ASP A 99 -8.01 -1.53 -12.13
N VAL A 100 -6.93 -1.93 -11.43
CA VAL A 100 -6.23 -1.04 -10.50
C VAL A 100 -5.42 0.07 -11.18
N ALA A 101 -4.91 -0.18 -12.39
CA ALA A 101 -4.04 0.74 -13.13
C ALA A 101 -3.99 0.38 -14.63
N PRO A 102 -3.47 1.27 -15.50
CA PRO A 102 -3.20 0.93 -16.90
C PRO A 102 -2.17 -0.18 -17.09
N ASP A 103 -2.24 -0.87 -18.23
CA ASP A 103 -1.21 -1.82 -18.64
C ASP A 103 0.17 -1.16 -18.66
N LYS A 104 1.19 -1.95 -18.31
CA LYS A 104 2.60 -1.55 -18.23
C LYS A 104 2.88 -0.46 -17.19
N SER A 105 1.96 -0.20 -16.27
CA SER A 105 2.20 0.71 -15.14
C SER A 105 3.40 0.25 -14.31
N ARG A 106 4.22 1.21 -13.87
CA ARG A 106 5.28 0.98 -12.90
C ARG A 106 4.66 0.94 -11.52
N ILE A 107 4.84 -0.18 -10.83
CA ILE A 107 4.27 -0.42 -9.51
C ILE A 107 5.37 -0.80 -8.52
N ARG A 108 5.03 -0.69 -7.24
CA ARG A 108 5.80 -1.24 -6.13
C ARG A 108 4.87 -1.96 -5.19
N ILE A 109 5.39 -2.98 -4.52
CA ILE A 109 4.74 -3.54 -3.34
C ILE A 109 5.28 -2.80 -2.14
N SER A 110 4.39 -2.37 -1.25
CA SER A 110 4.82 -1.77 0.01
C SER A 110 4.28 -2.52 1.20
N THR A 111 4.97 -2.38 2.33
CA THR A 111 4.49 -2.90 3.62
C THR A 111 4.56 -1.83 4.69
N SER A 112 3.63 -1.90 5.64
CA SER A 112 3.66 -1.09 6.86
C SER A 112 3.43 -1.94 8.09
N LEU A 113 4.11 -1.59 9.19
CA LEU A 113 4.03 -2.29 10.47
C LEU A 113 2.94 -1.67 11.33
N PHE A 114 2.11 -2.50 11.95
CA PHE A 114 0.99 -2.06 12.76
C PHE A 114 1.09 -2.55 14.20
N LYS A 115 0.63 -1.70 15.11
CA LYS A 115 0.32 -2.10 16.49
C LYS A 115 -1.10 -2.64 16.53
N ASN A 116 -1.38 -3.59 17.42
CA ASN A 116 -2.76 -4.01 17.66
C ASN A 116 -3.65 -2.81 18.03
N GLY A 117 -4.79 -2.68 17.35
CA GLY A 117 -5.74 -1.58 17.55
C GLY A 117 -5.36 -0.25 16.91
N ALA A 118 -4.18 -0.11 16.29
CA ALA A 118 -3.82 1.11 15.59
C ALA A 118 -4.53 1.21 14.23
N SER A 119 -5.08 2.39 13.93
CA SER A 119 -5.69 2.68 12.63
C SER A 119 -4.67 2.99 11.53
N ARG A 120 -3.44 3.36 11.90
CA ARG A 120 -2.36 3.72 10.97
C ARG A 120 -1.09 2.92 11.25
N GLY A 121 -0.38 2.59 10.17
CA GLY A 121 0.88 1.87 10.21
C GLY A 121 2.07 2.80 10.44
N ASN A 122 3.21 2.23 10.81
CA ASN A 122 4.46 2.96 10.97
C ASN A 122 5.23 2.98 9.65
N GLY A 123 5.06 4.08 8.92
CA GLY A 123 5.76 4.35 7.67
C GLY A 123 5.49 3.31 6.58
N TYR A 124 6.17 3.46 5.46
CA TYR A 124 6.08 2.52 4.35
C TYR A 124 7.47 2.09 3.90
N SER A 125 7.61 0.81 3.65
CA SER A 125 8.78 0.23 3.01
C SER A 125 8.38 -0.33 1.66
N TYR A 126 9.24 -0.17 0.66
CA TYR A 126 8.91 -0.46 -0.73
C TYR A 126 9.85 -1.50 -1.33
N SER A 127 9.31 -2.35 -2.20
CA SER A 127 10.09 -3.21 -3.09
C SER A 127 10.87 -2.41 -4.13
N SER A 128 11.71 -3.12 -4.89
CA SER A 128 12.12 -2.64 -6.22
C SER A 128 10.90 -2.36 -7.10
N ARG A 129 11.08 -1.49 -8.11
CA ARG A 129 10.03 -1.27 -9.11
C ARG A 129 9.83 -2.53 -9.94
N THR A 130 8.58 -2.83 -10.27
CA THR A 130 8.17 -3.89 -11.19
C THR A 130 7.15 -3.33 -12.18
N THR A 131 6.83 -4.10 -13.22
CA THR A 131 5.83 -3.72 -14.23
C THR A 131 4.60 -4.59 -14.08
N LEU A 132 3.43 -3.94 -13.99
CA LEU A 132 2.15 -4.61 -14.06
C LEU A 132 1.79 -4.87 -15.52
N LEU A 133 1.50 -6.12 -15.87
CA LEU A 133 1.10 -6.55 -17.22
C LEU A 133 -0.34 -7.04 -17.22
N GLY A 134 -1.04 -6.86 -18.33
CA GLY A 134 -2.41 -7.37 -18.51
C GLY A 134 -3.47 -6.60 -17.74
N ALA A 135 -3.11 -5.45 -17.14
CA ALA A 135 -4.05 -4.57 -16.48
C ALA A 135 -4.86 -3.75 -17.50
N ASN A 136 -6.09 -3.37 -17.15
CA ASN A 136 -7.04 -2.68 -18.03
C ASN A 136 -7.65 -1.43 -17.38
N GLY A 137 -7.17 -1.02 -16.20
CA GLY A 137 -7.59 0.21 -15.55
C GLY A 137 -7.15 1.46 -16.32
N THR A 138 -7.72 2.60 -15.95
CA THR A 138 -7.34 3.92 -16.47
C THR A 138 -7.11 4.87 -15.32
N TRP A 139 -6.15 5.79 -15.47
CA TRP A 139 -6.05 6.92 -14.55
C TRP A 139 -7.28 7.81 -14.70
N SER A 140 -7.88 8.18 -13.59
CA SER A 140 -8.99 9.13 -13.53
C SER A 140 -8.47 10.56 -13.70
N GLN A 141 -9.30 11.50 -14.15
CA GLN A 141 -8.87 12.90 -14.25
C GLN A 141 -8.47 13.44 -12.88
N ARG A 142 -9.19 13.04 -11.82
CA ARG A 142 -8.86 13.37 -10.43
C ARG A 142 -7.44 12.91 -10.04
N GLU A 143 -7.01 11.71 -10.43
CA GLU A 143 -5.63 11.22 -10.20
C GLU A 143 -4.61 12.08 -10.92
N LEU A 144 -4.84 12.30 -12.23
CA LEU A 144 -3.97 13.11 -13.09
C LEU A 144 -3.83 14.54 -12.58
N ASP A 145 -4.87 15.05 -11.94
CA ASP A 145 -4.86 16.40 -11.42
C ASP A 145 -4.06 16.54 -10.14
N GLY A 146 -3.94 15.54 -9.27
CA GLY A 146 -3.34 15.80 -7.95
C GLY A 146 -4.08 15.27 -6.75
N TRP A 147 -5.13 14.47 -6.92
CA TRP A 147 -5.92 13.95 -5.80
C TRP A 147 -5.77 12.45 -5.45
N VAL A 148 -5.73 12.16 -4.15
CA VAL A 148 -5.71 10.79 -3.65
C VAL A 148 -7.09 10.18 -3.91
N ILE A 149 -7.13 8.94 -4.40
CA ILE A 149 -8.37 8.23 -4.73
C ILE A 149 -8.89 7.36 -3.59
N SER A 150 -8.03 7.01 -2.63
CA SER A 150 -8.45 6.13 -1.55
C SER A 150 -7.54 6.26 -0.34
N ASP A 151 -8.12 6.02 0.83
CA ASP A 151 -7.36 5.62 2.01
C ASP A 151 -6.94 4.16 1.82
N GLU A 152 -5.63 3.95 1.68
CA GLU A 152 -4.99 2.66 1.45
C GLU A 152 -5.28 1.65 2.57
N ASN A 153 -5.70 2.11 3.75
CA ASN A 153 -6.06 1.27 4.89
C ASN A 153 -7.53 0.84 4.86
N ARG A 154 -8.37 1.56 4.10
CA ARG A 154 -9.80 1.32 3.98
C ARG A 154 -10.14 0.52 2.72
N VAL A 155 -9.47 0.80 1.61
CA VAL A 155 -9.81 0.24 0.29
C VAL A 155 -8.86 -0.91 -0.08
N SER A 156 -9.42 -2.10 -0.33
CA SER A 156 -8.68 -3.22 -0.92
C SER A 156 -8.41 -2.96 -2.39
N CYS A 157 -7.41 -3.63 -2.97
CA CYS A 157 -7.17 -3.48 -4.40
C CYS A 157 -8.31 -4.02 -5.27
N TRP A 158 -9.15 -4.92 -4.75
CA TRP A 158 -10.40 -5.36 -5.40
C TRP A 158 -11.46 -4.26 -5.46
N ALA A 159 -11.44 -3.32 -4.52
CA ALA A 159 -12.38 -2.21 -4.47
C ALA A 159 -11.83 -0.94 -5.14
N LEU A 160 -10.56 -0.90 -5.54
CA LEU A 160 -9.90 0.33 -6.00
C LEU A 160 -10.51 0.87 -7.30
N GLY A 161 -10.75 0.03 -8.31
CA GLY A 161 -11.36 0.49 -9.56
C GLY A 161 -12.78 1.02 -9.36
N CYS A 162 -13.56 0.44 -8.43
CA CYS A 162 -14.87 0.96 -8.02
C CYS A 162 -14.73 2.32 -7.30
N ALA A 163 -13.81 2.42 -6.34
CA ALA A 163 -13.56 3.66 -5.61
C ALA A 163 -13.11 4.80 -6.54
N ARG A 164 -12.26 4.50 -7.53
CA ARG A 164 -11.86 5.42 -8.58
C ARG A 164 -13.05 5.96 -9.37
N ARG A 165 -13.96 5.08 -9.80
CA ARG A 165 -15.19 5.51 -10.51
C ARG A 165 -16.08 6.40 -9.66
N CYS A 166 -16.23 6.10 -8.37
CA CYS A 166 -16.97 6.96 -7.44
C CYS A 166 -16.37 8.36 -7.37
N HIS A 167 -15.06 8.45 -7.16
CA HIS A 167 -14.39 9.74 -7.04
C HIS A 167 -14.37 10.53 -8.35
N GLU A 168 -14.23 9.86 -9.49
CA GLU A 168 -14.30 10.49 -10.81
C GLU A 168 -15.70 11.02 -11.10
N TYR A 169 -16.75 10.26 -10.79
CA TYR A 169 -18.14 10.66 -11.05
C TYR A 169 -18.53 11.95 -10.31
N TYR A 170 -18.03 12.14 -9.09
CA TYR A 170 -18.27 13.36 -8.30
C TYR A 170 -17.16 14.40 -8.43
N TYR A 171 -16.21 14.22 -9.34
CA TYR A 171 -15.11 15.15 -9.55
C TYR A 171 -15.57 16.38 -10.36
N THR A 172 -15.30 17.57 -9.83
CA THR A 172 -15.72 18.85 -10.45
C THR A 172 -14.55 19.66 -11.02
N GLY A 173 -13.32 19.13 -11.04
CA GLY A 173 -12.16 19.78 -11.68
C GLY A 173 -11.48 20.90 -10.88
N GLY A 174 -11.98 21.24 -9.69
CA GLY A 174 -11.43 22.32 -8.86
C GLY A 174 -10.41 21.84 -7.82
N LYS A 175 -9.16 22.32 -7.88
CA LYS A 175 -8.18 22.29 -6.75
C LYS A 175 -8.45 23.37 -5.71
N THR A 176 -9.69 23.54 -5.28
CA THR A 176 -9.92 24.24 -4.02
C THR A 176 -9.66 23.23 -2.91
N GLN A 177 -9.02 23.67 -1.83
CA GLN A 177 -8.77 22.89 -0.60
C GLN A 177 -10.06 22.36 0.07
N SER A 178 -11.18 22.66 -0.56
CA SER A 178 -12.54 22.23 -0.31
C SER A 178 -13.13 21.94 -1.70
N SER A 179 -12.94 20.74 -2.22
CA SER A 179 -13.98 20.13 -3.04
C SER A 179 -15.22 20.15 -2.16
N ASP A 180 -16.25 20.89 -2.58
CA ASP A 180 -17.45 21.20 -1.81
C ASP A 180 -17.86 19.96 -1.01
N GLY A 181 -17.74 19.93 0.33
CA GLY A 181 -17.75 18.67 1.12
C GLY A 181 -18.96 17.74 0.90
N SER A 182 -19.99 18.19 0.18
CA SER A 182 -21.08 17.39 -0.36
C SER A 182 -20.68 16.44 -1.51
N SER A 183 -19.80 16.83 -2.44
CA SER A 183 -19.34 15.98 -3.55
C SER A 183 -18.40 14.89 -3.04
N ASP A 184 -17.49 15.26 -2.13
CA ASP A 184 -16.63 14.30 -1.43
C ASP A 184 -17.45 13.38 -0.52
N GLY A 185 -18.47 13.88 0.20
CA GLY A 185 -19.35 13.04 1.01
C GLY A 185 -20.14 12.02 0.17
N LYS A 186 -20.61 12.40 -1.02
CA LYS A 186 -21.26 11.47 -1.97
C LYS A 186 -20.26 10.46 -2.54
N ALA A 187 -19.06 10.90 -2.90
CA ALA A 187 -17.99 10.02 -3.35
C ALA A 187 -17.63 9.00 -2.25
N ASP A 188 -17.48 9.45 -1.01
CA ASP A 188 -17.16 8.59 0.13
C ASP A 188 -18.26 7.56 0.44
N ASN A 189 -19.52 7.94 0.29
CA ASN A 189 -20.64 7.00 0.42
C ASN A 189 -20.63 5.95 -0.69
N CYS A 190 -20.34 6.36 -1.93
CA CYS A 190 -20.14 5.43 -3.04
C CYS A 190 -18.95 4.49 -2.79
N VAL A 191 -17.81 5.01 -2.32
CA VAL A 191 -16.62 4.23 -1.94
C VAL A 191 -16.92 3.27 -0.79
N ASN A 192 -17.72 3.68 0.20
CA ASN A 192 -18.18 2.82 1.29
C ASN A 192 -18.95 1.61 0.76
N GLN A 193 -19.75 1.81 -0.29
CA GLN A 193 -20.46 0.71 -0.92
C GLN A 193 -19.49 -0.23 -1.64
N CYS A 194 -18.54 0.30 -2.43
CA CYS A 194 -17.47 -0.49 -3.04
C CYS A 194 -16.71 -1.33 -2.00
N VAL A 195 -16.37 -0.74 -0.86
CA VAL A 195 -15.68 -1.41 0.25
C VAL A 195 -16.53 -2.54 0.82
N LYS A 196 -17.82 -2.33 1.04
CA LYS A 196 -18.71 -3.38 1.55
C LYS A 196 -18.81 -4.56 0.59
N ASP A 197 -18.93 -4.27 -0.70
CA ASP A 197 -19.22 -5.26 -1.73
C ASP A 197 -17.97 -6.02 -2.20
N LEU A 198 -16.83 -5.33 -2.28
CA LEU A 198 -15.63 -5.84 -2.94
C LEU A 198 -14.44 -6.06 -2.01
N ASN A 199 -14.40 -5.45 -0.81
CA ASN A 199 -13.31 -5.79 0.09
C ASN A 199 -13.45 -7.26 0.53
N PRO A 200 -12.37 -8.04 0.41
CA PRO A 200 -12.34 -9.38 0.94
C PRO A 200 -12.73 -9.42 2.44
N GLN A 201 -13.76 -10.19 2.77
CA GLN A 201 -14.22 -10.40 4.14
C GLN A 201 -13.43 -11.56 4.77
N GLY A 202 -12.44 -11.29 5.62
CA GLY A 202 -11.74 -12.36 6.36
C GLY A 202 -10.28 -12.06 6.70
N VAL A 203 -9.86 -12.54 7.88
CA VAL A 203 -8.54 -12.31 8.47
C VAL A 203 -7.57 -13.40 7.99
N GLY A 204 -6.51 -12.99 7.28
CA GLY A 204 -5.31 -13.81 7.02
C GLY A 204 -5.30 -14.53 5.67
N SER A 205 -4.19 -14.34 4.94
CA SER A 205 -3.68 -15.12 3.80
C SER A 205 -4.64 -16.07 3.07
N SER A 206 -4.85 -15.76 1.79
CA SER A 206 -5.59 -16.50 0.75
C SER A 206 -7.03 -16.09 0.57
N ILE A 207 -7.27 -15.08 -0.27
CA ILE A 207 -8.61 -14.86 -0.84
C ILE A 207 -8.46 -14.87 -2.36
N THR A 208 -8.53 -16.09 -2.91
CA THR A 208 -8.84 -16.31 -4.31
C THR A 208 -10.34 -16.05 -4.44
N MET A 209 -10.74 -14.86 -4.89
CA MET A 209 -12.10 -14.71 -5.40
C MET A 209 -12.25 -15.63 -6.62
N PRO A 210 -13.35 -16.39 -6.75
CA PRO A 210 -13.53 -17.25 -7.91
C PRO A 210 -13.51 -16.40 -9.19
N MET A 211 -12.57 -16.73 -10.09
CA MET A 211 -12.40 -16.11 -11.42
C MET A 211 -13.63 -16.25 -12.34
N LEU A 212 -14.66 -16.99 -11.91
CA LEU A 212 -15.92 -17.14 -12.64
C LEU A 212 -16.90 -16.04 -12.22
N GLY A 213 -16.77 -14.84 -12.80
CA GLY A 213 -17.76 -13.78 -12.59
C GLY A 213 -17.48 -12.39 -13.17
N VAL A 214 -16.31 -12.11 -13.76
CA VAL A 214 -16.00 -10.78 -14.33
C VAL A 214 -16.18 -10.75 -15.86
N LEU A 215 -17.03 -11.64 -16.40
CA LEU A 215 -17.60 -11.50 -17.73
C LEU A 215 -19.03 -10.97 -17.56
N ALA A 216 -19.21 -9.69 -17.91
CA ALA A 216 -20.47 -8.94 -17.94
C ALA A 216 -21.10 -8.55 -16.58
N ALA A 217 -20.50 -7.57 -15.92
CA ALA A 217 -21.24 -6.60 -15.10
C ALA A 217 -21.20 -5.20 -15.74
N SER A 218 -21.43 -5.14 -17.05
CA SER A 218 -21.92 -3.94 -17.73
C SER A 218 -23.46 -3.93 -17.71
N ILE A 219 -24.06 -4.05 -16.52
CA ILE A 219 -25.50 -3.85 -16.30
C ILE A 219 -25.70 -3.21 -14.92
N VAL A 220 -26.00 -1.91 -14.94
CA VAL A 220 -26.87 -1.18 -13.98
C VAL A 220 -26.66 -1.51 -12.50
N VAL A 221 -25.63 -0.94 -11.87
CA VAL A 221 -25.79 -0.41 -10.50
C VAL A 221 -26.18 1.07 -10.64
N GLY A 222 -27.38 1.26 -11.20
CA GLY A 222 -28.03 2.55 -11.26
C GLY A 222 -28.70 2.84 -9.92
N LEU A 223 -28.47 4.05 -9.41
CA LEU A 223 -29.57 5.01 -9.17
C LEU A 223 -30.79 4.51 -8.37
N SER A 224 -30.65 3.56 -7.45
CA SER A 224 -31.78 3.05 -6.67
C SER A 224 -32.09 3.86 -5.40
N HIS A 225 -31.45 5.02 -5.20
CA HIS A 225 -31.74 5.95 -4.10
C HIS A 225 -32.06 7.38 -4.55
N VAL A 226 -32.64 7.54 -5.75
CA VAL A 226 -33.26 8.82 -6.16
C VAL A 226 -34.74 8.59 -6.47
N VAL A 227 -35.53 8.24 -5.46
CA VAL A 227 -36.96 8.52 -5.38
C VAL A 227 -37.31 8.80 -3.92
N LEU A 228 -37.23 10.08 -3.54
CA LEU A 228 -38.10 10.89 -2.67
C LEU A 228 -37.31 12.09 -2.13
#